data_AF-A0A7Y2FK26-F1
#
_entry.id   AF-A0A7Y2FK26-F1
#
_cell.length_a   1.000
_cell.length_b   1.000
_cell.length_c   1.000
_cell.angle_alpha   90.00
_cell.angle_beta   90.00
_cell.angle_gamma   90.00
#
_symmetry.space_group_name_H-M   'P 1'
#
loop_
_entity.id
_entity.type
_entity.pdbx_description
1 polymer ?
#
loop_
_entity_poly.entity_id
_entity_poly.type
_entity_poly.pdbx_seq_one_letter_code
_entity_poly.pdbx_strand_id
1 'polypeptide(L)'
;MKKQIIFVFPIAIAVMTTTVINAQKIEIVGDGTSSRELSIQNEQINSNAHTYASLVNASDQWSTSPLFEGQRSRGTLDMPTDVSEGDRTLGLLSAQYIDGIYRFSTSIEFWAGPEPSTVSFPSEITFSTTSPGETSREERLRIDGYGRLGILTDLPKSQLHIAEGDIYIENITNGVIMTSPDGTCWRYTPDNSGALVGTSIACPN
;
A
#
# COMPACT_ATOMS: atom_id res chain seq x y z
N MET A 1 -36.76 -16.09 25.49
CA MET A 1 -37.84 -15.23 24.99
C MET A 1 -37.23 -14.15 24.09
N LYS A 2 -37.34 -14.28 22.77
CA LYS A 2 -36.87 -13.27 21.82
C LYS A 2 -37.95 -12.19 21.68
N LYS A 3 -37.69 -10.97 22.15
CA LYS A 3 -38.59 -9.82 21.92
C LYS A 3 -38.38 -9.34 20.49
N GLN A 4 -39.35 -9.62 19.63
CA GLN A 4 -39.43 -9.08 18.28
C GLN A 4 -40.21 -7.76 18.37
N ILE A 5 -39.56 -6.65 18.06
CA ILE A 5 -40.22 -5.34 17.97
C ILE A 5 -40.83 -5.26 16.56
N ILE A 6 -42.15 -5.34 16.47
CA ILE A 6 -42.91 -5.12 15.24
C ILE A 6 -43.29 -3.65 15.20
N PHE A 7 -42.82 -2.91 14.20
CA PHE A 7 -43.31 -1.57 13.90
C PHE A 7 -44.37 -1.65 12.80
N VAL A 8 -45.59 -1.21 13.13
CA VAL A 8 -46.64 -0.94 12.15
C VAL A 8 -46.68 0.57 11.96
N PHE A 9 -46.41 1.06 10.74
CA PHE A 9 -46.56 2.47 10.40
C PHE A 9 -47.82 2.66 9.54
N PRO A 10 -48.71 3.62 9.86
CA PRO A 10 -49.75 4.02 8.93
C PRO A 10 -49.11 4.76 7.76
N ILE A 11 -49.76 4.73 6.59
CA ILE A 11 -49.32 5.43 5.37
C ILE A 11 -49.18 6.92 5.69
N ALA A 12 -47.94 7.35 5.88
CA ALA A 12 -47.53 8.75 5.89
C ALA A 12 -46.79 9.01 4.58
N ILE A 13 -47.23 10.01 3.82
CA ILE A 13 -46.37 10.63 2.80
C ILE A 13 -45.19 11.23 3.58
N ALA A 14 -44.08 10.51 3.61
CA ALA A 14 -42.82 11.04 4.06
C ALA A 14 -42.28 11.92 2.94
N VAL A 15 -42.42 13.24 3.08
CA VAL A 15 -41.50 14.15 2.40
C VAL A 15 -40.15 13.88 3.05
N MET A 16 -39.34 13.06 2.38
CA MET A 16 -37.95 12.81 2.77
C MET A 16 -37.19 14.12 2.53
N THR A 17 -37.21 15.04 3.49
CA THR A 17 -36.22 16.11 3.53
C THR A 17 -34.89 15.46 3.86
N THR A 18 -33.89 15.62 3.00
CA THR A 18 -32.53 15.15 3.24
C THR A 18 -32.05 15.68 4.58
N THR A 19 -31.95 14.83 5.60
CA THR A 19 -31.29 15.20 6.85
C THR A 19 -29.80 15.27 6.57
N VAL A 20 -29.25 16.47 6.43
CA VAL A 20 -27.79 16.66 6.31
C VAL A 20 -27.19 16.37 7.68
N ILE A 21 -26.48 15.25 7.79
CA ILE A 21 -25.68 14.91 8.97
C ILE A 21 -24.37 15.70 8.87
N ASN A 22 -24.35 16.92 9.41
CA ASN A 22 -23.15 17.77 9.39
C ASN A 22 -22.11 17.29 10.41
N ALA A 23 -20.87 17.08 9.95
CA ALA A 23 -19.66 16.83 10.75
C ALA A 23 -19.77 15.70 11.79
N GLN A 24 -20.01 14.46 11.36
CA GLN A 24 -20.22 13.34 12.29
C GLN A 24 -19.17 12.24 12.16
N LYS A 25 -18.74 11.74 13.31
CA LYS A 25 -17.80 10.64 13.46
C LYS A 25 -18.60 9.38 13.78
N ILE A 26 -18.46 8.34 12.97
CA ILE A 26 -18.83 6.98 13.36
C ILE A 26 -17.58 6.37 13.98
N GLU A 27 -17.65 6.02 15.26
CA GLU A 27 -16.52 5.46 16.00
C GLU A 27 -16.87 4.06 16.50
N ILE A 28 -16.08 3.07 16.10
CA ILE A 28 -16.14 1.72 16.64
C ILE A 28 -14.96 1.58 17.60
N VAL A 29 -15.19 1.89 18.87
CA VAL A 29 -14.20 1.69 19.95
C VAL A 29 -14.38 0.29 20.51
N GLY A 30 -13.29 -0.31 20.94
CA GLY A 30 -13.41 -1.20 22.07
C GLY A 30 -12.27 -1.02 23.07
N ASP A 31 -12.41 -1.65 24.21
CA ASP A 31 -11.63 -1.55 25.45
C ASP A 31 -10.83 -2.84 25.82
N GLY A 32 -10.09 -3.49 24.91
CA GLY A 32 -9.61 -4.87 25.12
C GLY A 32 -8.46 -5.33 24.20
N THR A 33 -7.90 -6.51 24.49
CA THR A 33 -6.59 -7.01 24.00
C THR A 33 -6.62 -7.91 22.75
N SER A 34 -7.77 -8.08 22.11
CA SER A 34 -7.92 -8.93 20.91
C SER A 34 -8.15 -8.13 19.63
N SER A 35 -7.95 -8.77 18.48
CA SER A 35 -8.19 -8.17 17.17
C SER A 35 -9.66 -7.73 17.04
N ARG A 36 -9.86 -6.55 16.47
CA ARG A 36 -11.19 -5.99 16.19
C ARG A 36 -11.33 -5.73 14.72
N GLU A 37 -12.52 -5.96 14.22
CA GLU A 37 -12.80 -5.91 12.79
C GLU A 37 -13.99 -4.98 12.53
N LEU A 38 -13.78 -3.98 11.69
CA LEU A 38 -14.87 -3.38 10.92
C LEU A 38 -15.07 -4.27 9.70
N SER A 39 -16.18 -5.01 9.67
CA SER A 39 -16.48 -5.94 8.59
C SER A 39 -17.56 -5.37 7.66
N ILE A 40 -17.28 -5.32 6.37
CA ILE A 40 -18.24 -4.97 5.32
C ILE A 40 -18.32 -6.16 4.36
N GLN A 41 -19.41 -6.91 4.42
CA GLN A 41 -19.57 -8.17 3.69
C GLN A 41 -20.73 -8.07 2.69
N ASN A 42 -20.54 -8.71 1.53
CA ASN A 42 -21.56 -8.88 0.50
C ASN A 42 -21.57 -10.35 0.08
N GLU A 43 -22.70 -11.03 0.28
CA GLU A 43 -22.85 -12.48 0.05
C GLU A 43 -23.53 -12.80 -1.29
N GLN A 44 -23.59 -11.85 -2.24
CA GLN A 44 -24.19 -12.09 -3.55
C GLN A 44 -23.26 -12.89 -4.49
N ILE A 45 -23.68 -14.10 -4.87
CA ILE A 45 -22.89 -15.06 -5.65
C ILE A 45 -23.24 -15.05 -7.16
N ASN A 46 -24.44 -14.62 -7.52
CA ASN A 46 -25.02 -14.85 -8.86
C ASN A 46 -25.00 -13.63 -9.79
N SER A 47 -24.19 -12.61 -9.49
CA SER A 47 -24.06 -11.38 -10.29
C SER A 47 -22.69 -10.73 -10.05
N ASN A 48 -22.29 -9.77 -10.89
CA ASN A 48 -21.13 -8.90 -10.62
C ASN A 48 -21.40 -8.08 -9.34
N ALA A 49 -21.01 -8.63 -8.20
CA ALA A 49 -21.20 -8.03 -6.89
C ALA A 49 -19.89 -7.39 -6.46
N HIS A 50 -19.93 -6.09 -6.15
CA HIS A 50 -18.81 -5.35 -5.60
C HIS A 50 -19.14 -4.88 -4.19
N THR A 51 -18.13 -4.82 -3.33
CA THR A 51 -18.21 -4.14 -2.04
C THR A 51 -17.34 -2.90 -2.14
N TYR A 52 -17.94 -1.72 -1.98
CA TYR A 52 -17.21 -0.45 -2.06
C TYR A 52 -17.03 0.14 -0.66
N ALA A 53 -15.80 0.57 -0.37
CA ALA A 53 -15.54 1.62 0.60
C ALA A 53 -15.26 2.90 -0.20
N SER A 54 -16.10 3.92 -0.05
CA SER A 54 -15.99 5.17 -0.81
C SER A 54 -15.61 6.33 0.12
N LEU A 55 -14.60 7.10 -0.28
CA LEU A 55 -14.20 8.35 0.34
C LEU A 55 -14.34 9.46 -0.70
N VAL A 56 -15.07 10.53 -0.38
CA VAL A 56 -15.30 11.65 -1.29
C VAL A 56 -14.95 12.95 -0.57
N ASN A 57 -14.08 13.76 -1.17
CA ASN A 57 -13.72 15.09 -0.69
C ASN A 57 -13.72 16.07 -1.87
N ALA A 58 -14.21 17.29 -1.64
CA ALA A 58 -14.12 18.40 -2.59
C ALA A 58 -13.46 19.60 -1.90
N SER A 59 -12.41 20.15 -2.51
CA SER A 59 -11.65 21.27 -1.96
C SER A 59 -10.83 21.95 -3.06
N ASP A 60 -10.68 23.27 -2.98
CA ASP A 60 -9.78 24.07 -3.83
C ASP A 60 -8.36 24.18 -3.23
N GLN A 61 -8.04 23.42 -2.19
CA GLN A 61 -6.74 23.42 -1.52
C GLN A 61 -5.90 22.20 -1.93
N TRP A 62 -4.62 22.42 -2.23
CA TRP A 62 -3.67 21.42 -2.75
C TRP A 62 -3.39 20.21 -1.83
N SER A 63 -3.74 20.29 -0.55
CA SER A 63 -3.46 19.25 0.45
C SER A 63 -4.71 18.60 1.05
N THR A 64 -5.92 19.00 0.65
CA THR A 64 -7.15 18.39 1.17
C THR A 64 -7.53 17.20 0.30
N SER A 65 -7.68 16.02 0.92
CA SER A 65 -7.93 14.77 0.20
C SER A 65 -8.56 13.72 1.11
N PRO A 66 -9.17 12.66 0.56
CA PRO A 66 -9.48 11.47 1.34
C PRO A 66 -8.19 10.74 1.74
N LEU A 67 -8.10 10.31 3.00
CA LEU A 67 -6.95 9.60 3.54
C LEU A 67 -7.36 8.24 4.12
N PHE A 68 -6.52 7.24 3.92
CA PHE A 68 -6.54 6.00 4.68
C PHE A 68 -5.36 6.03 5.65
N GLU A 69 -5.64 6.02 6.95
CA GLU A 69 -4.64 6.25 7.98
C GLU A 69 -4.41 4.98 8.81
N GLY A 70 -3.15 4.57 8.91
CA GLY A 70 -2.68 3.57 9.86
C GLY A 70 -1.95 4.26 11.01
N GLN A 71 -2.42 4.08 12.24
CA GLN A 71 -1.69 4.49 13.44
C GLN A 71 -1.40 3.26 14.28
N ARG A 72 -0.13 3.07 14.62
CA ARG A 72 0.32 2.01 15.51
C ARG A 72 1.20 2.59 16.59
N SER A 73 0.91 2.21 17.82
CA SER A 73 1.85 2.26 18.94
C SER A 73 2.06 0.85 19.47
N ARG A 74 3.10 0.68 20.29
CA ARG A 74 3.11 -0.41 21.28
C ARG A 74 2.29 0.04 22.51
N GLY A 75 2.27 -0.78 23.56
CA GLY A 75 1.47 -0.50 24.76
C GLY A 75 -0.04 -0.65 24.50
N THR A 76 -0.85 0.17 25.17
CA THR A 76 -2.30 0.25 24.94
C THR A 76 -2.66 1.61 24.33
N LEU A 77 -3.87 1.78 23.80
CA LEU A 77 -4.30 3.08 23.26
C LEU A 77 -4.36 4.18 24.34
N ASP A 78 -4.63 3.81 25.60
CA ASP A 78 -4.66 4.75 26.73
C ASP A 78 -3.26 5.07 27.28
N MET A 79 -2.30 4.17 27.08
CA MET A 79 -0.90 4.30 27.50
C MET A 79 0.02 3.82 26.37
N PRO A 80 0.13 4.57 25.26
CA PRO A 80 0.93 4.16 24.13
C PRO A 80 2.41 4.20 24.47
N THR A 81 3.17 3.28 23.89
CA THR A 81 4.64 3.28 23.95
C THR A 81 5.21 3.25 22.54
N ASP A 82 6.48 3.65 22.42
CA ASP A 82 7.16 3.77 21.13
C ASP A 82 7.19 2.44 20.36
N VAL A 83 7.11 2.54 19.04
CA VAL A 83 7.42 1.45 18.12
C VAL A 83 8.93 1.16 18.12
N SER A 84 9.30 -0.04 17.72
CA SER A 84 10.70 -0.46 17.51
C SER A 84 10.90 -0.82 16.05
N GLU A 85 12.16 -0.97 15.63
CA GLU A 85 12.50 -1.49 14.30
C GLU A 85 11.72 -2.79 14.00
N GLY A 86 11.21 -2.89 12.76
CA GLY A 86 10.45 -4.05 12.30
C GLY A 86 9.00 -4.06 12.77
N ASP A 87 8.49 -3.01 13.43
CA ASP A 87 7.06 -2.87 13.67
C ASP A 87 6.31 -2.44 12.40
N ARG A 88 5.35 -3.26 11.95
CA ARG A 88 4.45 -2.91 10.86
C ARG A 88 3.44 -1.85 11.29
N THR A 89 3.50 -0.65 10.75
CA THR A 89 2.59 0.46 11.07
C THR A 89 1.28 0.41 10.28
N LEU A 90 1.32 -0.10 9.05
CA LEU A 90 0.15 -0.29 8.20
C LEU A 90 0.34 -1.49 7.27
N GLY A 91 -0.73 -2.22 6.97
CA GLY A 91 -0.71 -3.32 6.01
C GLY A 91 -1.96 -3.34 5.15
N LEU A 92 -1.78 -3.49 3.85
CA LEU A 92 -2.84 -3.77 2.87
C LEU A 92 -2.61 -5.20 2.40
N LEU A 93 -3.57 -6.09 2.68
CA LEU A 93 -3.42 -7.51 2.42
C LEU A 93 -4.55 -8.02 1.54
N SER A 94 -4.22 -8.94 0.63
CA SER A 94 -5.22 -9.70 -0.11
C SER A 94 -5.13 -11.18 0.26
N ALA A 95 -6.29 -11.83 0.33
CA ALA A 95 -6.40 -13.26 0.56
C ALA A 95 -7.11 -13.96 -0.58
N GLN A 96 -6.63 -15.15 -0.93
CA GLN A 96 -7.29 -16.07 -1.84
C GLN A 96 -8.02 -17.15 -1.05
N TYR A 97 -9.16 -17.64 -1.54
CA TYR A 97 -9.85 -18.78 -0.96
C TYR A 97 -9.49 -20.06 -1.71
N ILE A 98 -8.70 -20.93 -1.09
CA ILE A 98 -8.19 -22.17 -1.70
C ILE A 98 -8.23 -23.27 -0.64
N ASP A 99 -8.65 -24.48 -1.03
CA ASP A 99 -8.73 -25.65 -0.16
C ASP A 99 -9.51 -25.44 1.14
N GLY A 100 -10.59 -24.66 1.06
CA GLY A 100 -11.50 -24.44 2.18
C GLY A 100 -11.12 -23.31 3.14
N ILE A 101 -10.00 -22.63 2.93
CA ILE A 101 -9.54 -21.54 3.80
C ILE A 101 -9.04 -20.31 3.03
N TYR A 102 -9.15 -19.14 3.66
CA TYR A 102 -8.54 -17.90 3.16
C TYR A 102 -7.04 -17.86 3.46
N ARG A 103 -6.22 -17.48 2.48
CA ARG A 103 -4.76 -17.42 2.57
C ARG A 103 -4.25 -16.07 2.07
N PHE A 104 -3.58 -15.30 2.93
CA PHE A 104 -2.98 -14.04 2.55
C PHE A 104 -1.74 -14.26 1.67
N SER A 105 -1.83 -13.94 0.38
CA SER A 105 -0.78 -14.25 -0.60
C SER A 105 -0.03 -13.02 -1.11
N THR A 106 -0.57 -11.82 -0.94
CA THR A 106 0.10 -10.58 -1.33
C THR A 106 -0.10 -9.48 -0.30
N SER A 107 0.84 -8.53 -0.26
CA SER A 107 0.72 -7.35 0.58
C SER A 107 1.48 -6.14 0.06
N ILE A 108 1.06 -4.98 0.56
CA ILE A 108 1.84 -3.75 0.65
C ILE A 108 1.90 -3.40 2.13
N GLU A 109 3.09 -3.30 2.70
CA GLU A 109 3.29 -3.11 4.14
C GLU A 109 4.23 -1.94 4.42
N PHE A 110 3.94 -1.20 5.48
CA PHE A 110 4.69 -0.04 5.94
C PHE A 110 5.28 -0.37 7.31
N TRP A 111 6.56 -0.06 7.50
CA TRP A 111 7.33 -0.50 8.66
C TRP A 111 8.09 0.65 9.30
N ALA A 112 8.29 0.57 10.62
CA ALA A 112 9.31 1.35 11.31
C ALA A 112 10.70 0.78 10.96
N GLY A 113 11.57 1.64 10.46
CA GLY A 113 12.96 1.29 10.14
C GLY A 113 13.86 1.27 11.38
N PRO A 114 15.20 1.18 11.19
CA PRO A 114 16.15 0.99 12.28
C PRO A 114 16.25 2.18 13.24
N GLU A 115 16.26 1.93 14.56
CA GLU A 115 16.45 2.95 15.60
C GLU A 115 15.45 4.15 15.55
N PRO A 116 14.12 3.90 15.58
CA PRO A 116 13.15 4.99 15.67
C PRO A 116 13.29 5.75 17.01
N SER A 117 13.14 7.07 16.96
CA SER A 117 13.26 7.94 18.14
C SER A 117 12.44 9.22 17.96
N THR A 118 12.48 10.12 18.94
CA THR A 118 11.79 11.42 18.89
C THR A 118 12.34 12.39 17.83
N VAL A 119 13.51 12.11 17.26
CA VAL A 119 14.17 12.95 16.25
C VAL A 119 14.49 12.20 14.95
N SER A 120 14.15 10.91 14.87
CA SER A 120 14.40 10.07 13.71
C SER A 120 13.25 9.10 13.52
N PHE A 121 12.60 9.17 12.36
CA PHE A 121 11.44 8.35 12.01
C PHE A 121 11.73 7.52 10.76
N PRO A 122 12.73 6.62 10.81
CA PRO A 122 13.05 5.78 9.69
C PRO A 122 11.86 4.89 9.38
N SER A 123 11.61 4.69 8.10
CA SER A 123 10.47 3.91 7.64
C SER A 123 10.80 3.23 6.33
N GLU A 124 10.10 2.14 6.06
CA GLU A 124 10.29 1.35 4.85
C GLU A 124 8.94 0.87 4.33
N ILE A 125 8.82 0.74 3.02
CA ILE A 125 7.64 0.19 2.34
C ILE A 125 8.05 -1.07 1.62
N THR A 126 7.31 -2.16 1.81
CA THR A 126 7.58 -3.46 1.17
C THR A 126 6.39 -3.93 0.36
N PHE A 127 6.69 -4.61 -0.75
CA PHE A 127 5.72 -5.24 -1.65
C PHE A 127 6.06 -6.72 -1.74
N SER A 128 5.09 -7.55 -1.41
CA SER A 128 5.36 -8.97 -1.19
C SER A 128 4.36 -9.85 -1.92
N THR A 129 4.84 -10.95 -2.50
CA THR A 129 4.03 -11.94 -3.23
C THR A 129 4.47 -13.37 -2.93
N THR A 130 3.57 -14.33 -3.13
CA THR A 130 3.88 -15.77 -3.04
C THR A 130 4.16 -16.32 -4.43
N SER A 131 5.30 -17.00 -4.60
CA SER A 131 5.66 -17.63 -5.88
C SER A 131 4.78 -18.85 -6.19
N PRO A 132 4.63 -19.23 -7.47
CA PRO A 132 4.02 -20.50 -7.84
C PRO A 132 4.75 -21.67 -7.16
N GLY A 133 3.99 -22.58 -6.55
CA GLY A 133 4.54 -23.72 -5.81
C GLY A 133 4.92 -23.42 -4.35
N GLU A 134 4.89 -22.15 -3.93
CA GLU A 134 5.20 -21.73 -2.57
C GLU A 134 3.95 -21.45 -1.74
N THR A 135 4.12 -21.45 -0.41
CA THR A 135 3.05 -21.13 0.55
C THR A 135 3.34 -19.92 1.42
N SER A 136 4.60 -19.48 1.47
CA SER A 136 5.04 -18.28 2.15
C SER A 136 5.16 -17.12 1.18
N ARG A 137 4.75 -15.95 1.64
CA ARG A 137 4.98 -14.70 0.92
C ARG A 137 6.41 -14.22 1.16
N GLU A 138 7.04 -13.70 0.10
CA GLU A 138 8.38 -13.14 0.13
C GLU A 138 8.33 -11.66 -0.30
N GLU A 139 9.24 -10.86 0.25
CA GLU A 139 9.47 -9.48 -0.20
C GLU A 139 10.06 -9.49 -1.61
N ARG A 140 9.43 -8.73 -2.52
CA ARG A 140 9.87 -8.62 -3.92
C ARG A 140 10.49 -7.27 -4.22
N LEU A 141 9.94 -6.22 -3.61
CA LEU A 141 10.36 -4.85 -3.81
C LEU A 141 10.28 -4.09 -2.50
N ARG A 142 11.24 -3.19 -2.27
CA ARG A 142 11.23 -2.28 -1.13
C ARG A 142 11.68 -0.88 -1.47
N ILE A 143 11.19 0.08 -0.72
CA ILE A 143 11.77 1.42 -0.62
C ILE A 143 12.20 1.61 0.83
N ASP A 144 13.49 1.85 1.06
CA ASP A 144 14.02 2.02 2.40
C ASP A 144 14.00 3.48 2.88
N GLY A 145 14.43 3.70 4.14
CA GLY A 145 14.47 5.04 4.75
C GLY A 145 15.46 6.02 4.09
N TYR A 146 16.33 5.55 3.20
CA TYR A 146 17.23 6.38 2.39
C TYR A 146 16.65 6.69 1.00
N GLY A 147 15.42 6.23 0.72
CA GLY A 147 14.74 6.39 -0.56
C GLY A 147 15.22 5.42 -1.65
N ARG A 148 15.97 4.38 -1.29
CA ARG A 148 16.54 3.43 -2.26
C ARG A 148 15.52 2.35 -2.59
N LEU A 149 15.35 2.08 -3.89
CA LEU A 149 14.52 1.01 -4.43
C LEU A 149 15.33 -0.29 -4.53
N GLY A 150 14.95 -1.29 -3.75
CA GLY A 150 15.48 -2.65 -3.83
C GLY A 150 14.52 -3.59 -4.55
N ILE A 151 15.04 -4.44 -5.43
CA ILE A 151 14.32 -5.57 -6.04
C ILE A 151 15.06 -6.85 -5.65
N LEU A 152 14.34 -7.76 -4.99
CA LEU A 152 14.86 -9.02 -4.42
C LEU A 152 16.03 -8.82 -3.42
N THR A 153 16.05 -7.71 -2.69
CA THR A 153 17.06 -7.41 -1.67
C THR A 153 16.49 -6.52 -0.60
N ASP A 154 16.78 -6.84 0.66
CA ASP A 154 16.42 -6.06 1.85
C ASP A 154 17.42 -4.93 2.16
N LEU A 155 18.62 -4.96 1.56
CA LEU A 155 19.69 -3.98 1.80
C LEU A 155 20.17 -3.36 0.48
N PRO A 156 19.36 -2.50 -0.17
CA PRO A 156 19.74 -1.85 -1.41
C PRO A 156 21.01 -1.02 -1.21
N LYS A 157 21.96 -1.07 -2.16
CA LYS A 157 23.26 -0.38 -2.06
C LYS A 157 23.34 0.89 -2.91
N SER A 158 22.35 1.11 -3.76
CA SER A 158 22.21 2.23 -4.70
C SER A 158 20.75 2.67 -4.75
N GLN A 159 20.46 3.81 -5.40
CA GLN A 159 19.08 4.31 -5.55
C GLN A 159 18.15 3.28 -6.23
N LEU A 160 18.69 2.48 -7.15
CA LEU A 160 18.05 1.27 -7.67
C LEU A 160 19.05 0.11 -7.52
N HIS A 161 18.67 -0.97 -6.84
CA HIS A 161 19.47 -2.19 -6.70
C HIS A 161 18.61 -3.42 -7.03
N ILE A 162 19.04 -4.20 -8.02
CA ILE A 162 18.44 -5.48 -8.40
C ILE A 162 19.45 -6.55 -8.01
N ALA A 163 19.13 -7.37 -7.00
CA ALA A 163 20.08 -8.36 -6.50
C ALA A 163 20.16 -9.61 -7.38
N GLU A 164 19.08 -9.98 -8.05
CA GLU A 164 18.99 -11.16 -8.89
C GLU A 164 18.16 -10.90 -10.15
N GLY A 165 18.47 -11.63 -11.22
CA GLY A 165 17.81 -11.49 -12.53
C GLY A 165 18.38 -10.37 -13.41
N ASP A 166 17.81 -10.25 -14.61
CA ASP A 166 18.24 -9.29 -15.63
C ASP A 166 17.27 -8.09 -15.73
N ILE A 167 17.79 -6.96 -16.18
CA ILE A 167 16.95 -5.83 -16.64
C ILE A 167 16.64 -6.06 -18.12
N TYR A 168 15.37 -6.35 -18.43
CA TYR A 168 14.91 -6.50 -19.81
C TYR A 168 14.31 -5.18 -20.34
N ILE A 169 14.91 -4.64 -21.41
CA ILE A 169 14.46 -3.42 -22.10
C ILE A 169 14.01 -3.82 -23.50
N GLU A 170 12.69 -3.94 -23.70
CA GLU A 170 12.11 -4.43 -24.96
C GLU A 170 12.16 -3.41 -26.09
N ASN A 171 11.90 -2.13 -25.80
CA ASN A 171 11.89 -1.10 -26.82
C ASN A 171 13.33 -0.81 -27.27
N ILE A 172 13.62 -1.10 -28.55
CA ILE A 172 14.95 -0.97 -29.16
C ILE A 172 15.54 0.44 -29.10
N THR A 173 14.71 1.46 -28.87
CA THR A 173 15.17 2.86 -28.76
C THR A 173 15.46 3.29 -27.32
N ASN A 174 15.09 2.46 -26.34
CA ASN A 174 15.36 2.68 -24.92
C ASN A 174 16.69 2.05 -24.51
N GLY A 175 17.28 2.58 -23.46
CA GLY A 175 18.55 2.12 -22.91
C GLY A 175 18.83 2.80 -21.58
N VAL A 176 20.07 2.69 -21.11
CA VAL A 176 20.50 3.39 -19.89
C VAL A 176 21.03 4.76 -20.25
N ILE A 177 20.49 5.81 -19.62
CA ILE A 177 20.98 7.17 -19.79
C ILE A 177 21.97 7.48 -18.65
N MET A 178 23.18 7.88 -18.99
CA MET A 178 24.19 8.31 -18.03
C MET A 178 24.77 9.67 -18.44
N THR A 179 24.96 10.54 -17.46
CA THR A 179 25.57 11.86 -17.67
C THR A 179 27.08 11.75 -17.45
N SER A 180 27.88 12.16 -18.43
CA SER A 180 29.34 12.25 -18.30
C SER A 180 29.74 13.50 -17.49
N PRO A 181 31.00 13.58 -16.98
CA PRO A 181 31.45 14.70 -16.15
C PRO A 181 31.38 16.09 -16.79
N ASP A 182 31.30 16.17 -18.12
CA ASP A 182 31.10 17.41 -18.88
C ASP A 182 29.63 17.87 -18.94
N GLY A 183 28.72 17.10 -18.35
CA GLY A 183 27.27 17.36 -18.38
C GLY A 183 26.54 16.77 -19.58
N THR A 184 27.24 16.10 -20.50
CA THR A 184 26.60 15.47 -21.67
C THR A 184 25.85 14.20 -21.25
N CYS A 185 24.59 14.06 -21.67
CA CYS A 185 23.84 12.83 -21.46
C CYS A 185 24.04 11.84 -22.62
N TRP A 186 24.32 10.59 -22.27
CA TRP A 186 24.54 9.49 -23.20
C TRP A 186 23.50 8.41 -22.98
N ARG A 187 22.81 8.01 -24.04
CA ARG A 187 22.01 6.78 -24.03
C ARG A 187 22.85 5.63 -24.54
N TYR A 188 22.93 4.56 -23.76
CA TYR A 188 23.60 3.33 -24.12
C TYR A 188 22.58 2.29 -24.58
N THR A 189 22.70 1.85 -25.83
CA THR A 189 21.88 0.81 -26.45
C THR A 189 22.78 -0.20 -27.17
N PRO A 190 22.42 -1.49 -27.25
CA PRO A 190 23.17 -2.44 -28.06
C PRO A 190 22.98 -2.16 -29.56
N ASP A 191 24.00 -2.43 -30.37
CA ASP A 191 23.85 -2.59 -31.82
C ASP A 191 23.52 -4.05 -32.20
N ASN A 192 23.39 -4.34 -33.51
CA ASN A 192 23.08 -5.68 -34.00
C ASN A 192 24.19 -6.72 -33.77
N SER A 193 25.38 -6.31 -33.34
CA SER A 193 26.48 -7.19 -32.93
C SER A 193 26.51 -7.45 -31.42
N GLY A 194 25.64 -6.77 -30.66
CA GLY A 194 25.60 -6.80 -29.19
C GLY A 194 26.57 -5.81 -28.52
N ALA A 195 27.26 -4.96 -29.30
CA ALA A 195 28.13 -3.94 -28.74
C ALA A 195 27.30 -2.79 -28.16
N LEU A 196 27.61 -2.33 -26.95
CA LEU A 196 26.97 -1.17 -26.36
C LEU A 196 27.47 0.11 -27.05
N VAL A 197 26.55 0.84 -27.67
CA VAL A 197 26.79 2.11 -28.35
C VAL A 197 26.22 3.25 -27.52
N GLY A 198 27.09 4.21 -27.17
CA GLY A 198 26.69 5.46 -26.54
C GLY A 198 26.31 6.50 -27.59
N THR A 199 25.06 6.97 -27.56
CA THR A 199 24.58 8.07 -28.40
C THR A 199 24.33 9.30 -27.53
N SER A 200 24.92 10.44 -27.89
CA SER A 200 24.64 11.70 -27.20
C SER A 200 23.20 12.12 -27.42
N ILE A 201 22.53 12.52 -26.34
CA ILE A 201 21.14 12.99 -26.34
C ILE A 201 21.02 14.28 -25.53
N ALA A 202 19.92 15.01 -25.72
CA ALA A 202 19.51 16.01 -24.73
C ALA A 202 19.21 15.32 -23.40
N CYS A 203 19.66 15.91 -22.29
CA CYS A 203 19.38 15.38 -20.97
C CYS A 203 17.86 15.39 -20.70
N PRO A 204 17.29 14.29 -20.17
CA PRO A 204 15.92 14.27 -19.70
C PRO A 204 15.69 15.35 -18.63
N ASN A 205 14.52 15.98 -18.66
CA ASN A 205 14.10 16.96 -17.66
C ASN A 205 13.65 16.28 -16.36
#